data_AF-R4T101-F1
#
_entry.id   AF-R4T101-F1
#
_cell.length_a   1.000
_cell.length_b   1.000
_cell.length_c   1.000
_cell.angle_alpha   90.00
_cell.angle_beta   90.00
_cell.angle_gamma   90.00
#
_symmetry.space_group_name_H-M   'P 1'
#
loop_
_entity.id
_entity.type
_entity.pdbx_description
1 polymer ?
#
loop_
_entity_poly.entity_id
_entity_poly.type
_entity_poly.pdbx_seq_one_letter_code
_entity_poly.pdbx_strand_id
1 'polypeptide(L)'
;MSESPSLDGLRVLAHPLRLRILSLLTGVAMSAAEAARELGETQANVSYHVRRLHEAGLLDVAEEVRIRGGLAKRYRHDPESGMRFTSKHPDEEQLLIAAMVEELKRRSEFRLPDERGSISDAEMWVDRETWEKALEHARELSDLLHSAAKPPRTRGTIPVSATVAMFEMRRP
;
A
#
# COMPACT_ATOMS: atom_id res chain seq x y z
N MET A 1 24.41 14.59 10.63
CA MET A 1 23.80 13.61 11.55
C MET A 1 22.31 13.92 11.69
N SER A 2 21.49 13.12 11.03
CA SER A 2 20.09 12.87 11.38
C SER A 2 19.85 11.41 11.03
N GLU A 3 20.33 10.53 11.93
CA GLU A 3 19.93 9.12 11.96
C GLU A 3 18.69 9.03 12.85
N SER A 4 17.54 8.67 12.25
CA SER A 4 16.49 7.77 12.79
C SER A 4 15.15 7.95 12.05
N PRO A 5 14.33 6.89 11.88
CA PRO A 5 14.39 5.64 12.62
C PRO A 5 14.83 4.44 11.79
N SER A 6 15.84 3.73 12.30
CA SER A 6 16.01 2.30 12.06
C SER A 6 14.89 1.54 12.78
N LEU A 7 13.78 1.31 12.10
CA LEU A 7 12.87 0.19 12.38
C LEU A 7 12.49 -0.48 11.05
N ASP A 8 13.42 -1.32 10.58
CA ASP A 8 13.20 -2.43 9.65
C ASP A 8 12.68 -2.13 8.22
N GLY A 9 13.39 -1.28 7.45
CA GLY A 9 13.41 -1.28 5.98
C GLY A 9 12.08 -1.64 5.29
N LEU A 10 12.09 -2.63 4.38
CA LEU A 10 10.85 -3.10 3.73
C LEU A 10 9.97 -3.96 4.66
N ARG A 11 10.48 -4.42 5.81
CA ARG A 11 9.72 -5.30 6.72
C ARG A 11 8.55 -4.55 7.36
N VAL A 12 8.65 -3.22 7.54
CA VAL A 12 7.51 -2.41 7.98
C VAL A 12 6.34 -2.46 6.98
N LEU A 13 6.57 -2.73 5.70
CA LEU A 13 5.51 -2.90 4.70
C LEU A 13 5.04 -4.35 4.59
N ALA A 14 5.89 -5.32 4.97
CA ALA A 14 5.66 -6.76 4.86
C ALA A 14 4.61 -7.32 5.86
N HIS A 15 3.39 -6.79 5.86
CA HIS A 15 2.26 -7.36 6.56
C HIS A 15 0.95 -7.02 5.85
N PRO A 16 0.06 -8.00 5.59
CA PRO A 16 -1.16 -7.80 4.81
C PRO A 16 -2.03 -6.65 5.34
N LEU A 17 -2.27 -6.61 6.66
CA LEU A 17 -3.06 -5.53 7.25
C LEU A 17 -2.43 -4.13 7.10
N ARG A 18 -1.09 -4.04 7.06
CA ARG A 18 -0.43 -2.75 6.84
C ARG A 18 -0.62 -2.27 5.40
N LEU A 19 -0.50 -3.16 4.42
CA LEU A 19 -0.84 -2.86 3.02
C LEU A 19 -2.31 -2.43 2.88
N ARG A 20 -3.23 -3.11 3.56
CA ARG A 20 -4.66 -2.75 3.58
C ARG A 20 -4.91 -1.36 4.19
N ILE A 21 -4.21 -1.02 5.29
CA ILE A 21 -4.30 0.31 5.92
C ILE A 21 -3.77 1.39 4.97
N LEU A 22 -2.61 1.19 4.35
CA LEU A 22 -2.03 2.16 3.42
C LEU A 22 -2.95 2.41 2.23
N SER A 23 -3.45 1.34 1.58
CA SER A 23 -4.41 1.45 0.46
C SER A 23 -5.67 2.22 0.84
N LEU A 24 -6.23 1.97 2.03
CA LEU A 24 -7.41 2.67 2.53
C LEU A 24 -7.14 4.17 2.76
N LEU A 25 -6.00 4.50 3.35
CA LEU A 25 -5.65 5.87 3.77
C LEU A 25 -5.07 6.74 2.63
N THR A 26 -4.86 6.16 1.44
CA THR A 26 -4.45 6.93 0.25
C THR A 26 -5.55 7.92 -0.16
N GLY A 27 -6.80 7.47 -0.25
CA GLY A 27 -7.93 8.30 -0.72
C GLY A 27 -8.56 9.20 0.34
N VAL A 28 -8.27 8.98 1.63
CA VAL A 28 -8.99 9.63 2.74
C VAL A 28 -8.18 9.58 4.05
N ALA A 29 -8.30 10.61 4.88
CA ALA A 29 -7.76 10.58 6.23
C ALA A 29 -8.75 9.91 7.20
N MET A 30 -8.29 8.93 7.98
CA MET A 30 -9.13 8.24 8.98
C MET A 30 -8.40 7.99 10.28
N SER A 31 -9.15 7.96 11.37
CA SER A 31 -8.68 7.49 12.68
C SER A 31 -8.56 5.97 12.66
N ALA A 32 -7.77 5.41 13.59
CA ALA A 32 -7.66 3.96 13.72
C ALA A 32 -9.01 3.27 13.96
N ALA A 33 -9.95 3.93 14.64
CA ALA A 33 -11.30 3.41 14.87
C ALA A 33 -12.15 3.41 13.59
N GLU A 34 -12.03 4.44 12.74
CA GLU A 34 -12.70 4.51 11.44
C GLU A 34 -12.13 3.45 10.49
N ALA A 35 -10.80 3.37 10.38
CA ALA A 35 -10.12 2.37 9.56
C ALA A 35 -10.45 0.94 10.00
N ALA A 36 -10.55 0.67 11.31
CA ALA A 36 -10.95 -0.64 11.82
C ALA A 36 -12.35 -1.05 11.37
N ARG A 37 -13.32 -0.12 11.40
CA ARG A 37 -14.68 -0.38 10.90
C ARG A 37 -14.69 -0.65 9.40
N GLU A 38 -13.92 0.11 8.63
CA GLU A 38 -13.82 -0.07 7.18
C GLU A 38 -13.16 -1.39 6.79
N LEU A 39 -12.15 -1.81 7.55
CA LEU A 39 -11.40 -3.05 7.28
C LEU A 39 -12.05 -4.30 7.89
N GLY A 40 -13.09 -4.16 8.72
CA GLY A 40 -13.67 -5.29 9.46
C GLY A 40 -12.72 -5.87 10.51
N GLU A 41 -11.86 -5.04 11.09
CA GLU A 41 -10.81 -5.43 12.03
C GLU A 41 -11.10 -4.86 13.43
N THR A 42 -10.41 -5.37 14.45
CA THR A 42 -10.50 -4.77 15.79
C THR A 42 -9.76 -3.44 15.86
N GLN A 43 -10.30 -2.48 16.61
CA GLN A 43 -9.64 -1.18 16.80
C GLN A 43 -8.25 -1.33 17.43
N ALA A 44 -8.07 -2.27 18.38
CA ALA A 44 -6.78 -2.52 19.02
C ALA A 44 -5.72 -2.96 17.99
N ASN A 45 -6.08 -3.89 17.09
CA ASN A 45 -5.19 -4.38 16.04
C ASN A 45 -4.80 -3.27 15.06
N VAL A 46 -5.79 -2.53 14.53
CA VAL A 46 -5.52 -1.44 13.59
C VAL A 46 -4.73 -0.30 14.25
N SER A 47 -5.00 0.04 15.50
CA SER A 47 -4.25 1.08 16.22
C SER A 47 -2.77 0.72 16.39
N TYR A 48 -2.46 -0.57 16.63
CA TYR A 48 -1.09 -1.05 16.67
C TYR A 48 -0.39 -0.82 15.32
N HIS A 49 -1.01 -1.21 14.21
CA HIS A 49 -0.42 -1.08 12.88
C HIS A 49 -0.32 0.37 12.40
N VAL A 50 -1.33 1.20 12.64
CA VAL A 50 -1.30 2.65 12.33
C VAL A 50 -0.14 3.32 13.06
N ARG A 51 0.06 3.02 14.35
CA ARG A 51 1.19 3.57 15.11
C ARG A 51 2.52 3.18 14.48
N ARG A 52 2.71 1.91 14.11
CA ARG A 52 3.94 1.43 13.46
C ARG A 52 4.21 2.11 12.12
N LEU A 53 3.17 2.27 11.30
CA LEU A 53 3.28 2.96 10.01
C LEU A 53 3.59 4.45 10.19
N HIS A 54 2.98 5.10 11.18
CA HIS A 54 3.28 6.50 11.50
C HIS A 54 4.70 6.70 12.05
N GLU A 55 5.16 5.83 12.96
CA GLU A 55 6.54 5.83 13.48
C GLU A 55 7.57 5.68 12.35
N ALA A 56 7.23 4.94 11.29
CA ALA A 56 8.06 4.78 10.11
C ALA A 56 7.95 5.93 9.10
N GLY A 57 7.02 6.89 9.28
CA GLY A 57 6.81 7.99 8.34
C GLY A 57 6.03 7.61 7.08
N LEU A 58 5.29 6.50 7.11
CA LEU A 58 4.36 6.09 6.03
C LEU A 58 2.96 6.67 6.21
N LEU A 59 2.66 7.25 7.38
CA LEU A 59 1.40 7.91 7.65
C LEU A 59 1.66 9.25 8.32
N ASP A 60 0.93 10.27 7.88
CA ASP A 60 0.94 11.60 8.46
C ASP A 60 -0.35 11.86 9.24
N VAL A 61 -0.26 12.64 10.32
CA VAL A 61 -1.45 13.14 11.03
C VAL A 61 -2.05 14.28 10.21
N ALA A 62 -3.18 14.01 9.56
CA ALA A 62 -3.87 14.98 8.72
C ALA A 62 -4.72 15.96 9.55
N GLU A 63 -5.36 15.48 10.62
CA GLU A 63 -6.19 16.29 11.50
C GLU A 63 -6.39 15.63 12.88
N GLU A 64 -6.75 16.45 13.88
CA GLU A 64 -7.20 15.99 15.20
C GLU A 64 -8.68 16.34 15.37
N VAL A 65 -9.50 15.32 15.65
CA VAL A 65 -10.96 15.44 15.75
C VAL A 65 -11.47 15.01 17.12
N ARG A 66 -12.50 15.67 17.63
CA ARG A 66 -13.17 15.25 18.88
C ARG A 66 -14.21 14.18 18.58
N ILE A 67 -14.03 12.99 19.15
CA ILE A 67 -14.95 11.84 19.03
C ILE A 67 -15.38 11.40 20.42
N ARG A 68 -16.69 11.50 20.72
CA ARG A 68 -17.29 11.06 22.00
C ARG A 68 -16.55 11.60 23.25
N GLY A 69 -16.10 12.86 23.19
CA GLY A 69 -15.38 13.52 24.29
C GLY A 69 -13.87 13.25 24.34
N GLY A 70 -13.35 12.34 23.52
CA GLY A 70 -11.91 12.10 23.35
C GLY A 70 -11.34 12.80 22.11
N LEU A 71 -10.04 13.09 22.11
CA LEU A 71 -9.31 13.57 20.94
C LEU A 71 -8.79 12.37 20.14
N ALA A 72 -9.07 12.31 18.85
CA ALA A 72 -8.62 11.26 17.94
C ALA A 72 -7.85 11.87 16.77
N LYS A 73 -6.70 11.29 16.44
CA LYS A 73 -5.92 11.64 15.25
C LYS A 73 -6.47 10.89 14.05
N ARG A 74 -6.63 11.58 12.92
CA ARG A 74 -6.86 10.98 11.60
C ARG A 74 -5.58 11.00 10.80
N TYR A 75 -5.26 9.86 10.21
CA TYR A 75 -4.02 9.62 9.48
C TYR A 75 -4.29 9.53 7.99
N ARG A 76 -3.34 10.02 7.18
CA ARG A 76 -3.33 9.91 5.72
C ARG A 76 -2.04 9.25 5.27
N HIS A 77 -2.11 8.45 4.21
CA HIS A 77 -0.94 7.93 3.53
C HIS A 77 -0.52 8.88 2.40
N ASP A 78 0.76 9.23 2.36
CA ASP A 78 1.42 9.82 1.19
C ASP A 78 2.01 8.69 0.33
N PRO A 79 1.48 8.40 -0.87
CA PRO A 79 1.99 7.34 -1.74
C PRO A 79 3.47 7.48 -2.10
N GLU A 80 4.01 8.69 -2.10
CA GLU A 80 5.44 8.92 -2.36
C GLU A 80 6.33 8.48 -1.20
N SER A 81 5.78 8.37 0.02
CA SER A 81 6.53 7.95 1.22
C SER A 81 7.13 6.55 1.05
N GLY A 82 6.47 5.66 0.29
CA GLY A 82 6.96 4.31 -0.03
C GLY A 82 8.27 4.30 -0.82
N MET A 83 8.55 5.30 -1.66
CA MET A 83 9.80 5.40 -2.42
C MET A 83 11.04 5.55 -1.53
N ARG A 84 10.86 6.00 -0.28
CA ARG A 84 11.94 6.15 0.70
C ARG A 84 12.37 4.80 1.29
N PHE A 85 11.54 3.76 1.13
CA PHE A 85 11.82 2.42 1.59
C PHE A 85 12.44 1.61 0.46
N THR A 86 13.77 1.62 0.41
CA THR A 86 14.54 0.67 -0.40
C THR A 86 15.27 -0.28 0.54
N SER A 87 15.28 -1.58 0.25
CA SER A 87 16.14 -2.51 0.99
C SER A 87 17.29 -2.97 0.11
N LYS A 88 18.47 -3.13 0.72
CA LYS A 88 19.60 -3.86 0.14
C LYS A 88 19.60 -5.33 0.57
N HIS A 89 18.64 -5.74 1.39
CA HIS A 89 18.54 -7.09 1.96
C HIS A 89 17.46 -7.88 1.22
N PRO A 90 17.84 -8.92 0.45
CA PRO A 90 16.89 -9.73 -0.32
C PRO A 90 15.75 -10.32 0.52
N ASP A 91 16.03 -10.68 1.78
CA ASP A 91 15.05 -11.27 2.68
C ASP A 91 13.89 -10.31 3.00
N GLU A 92 14.14 -9.01 3.07
CA GLU A 92 13.08 -8.03 3.35
C GLU A 92 12.17 -7.81 2.13
N GLU A 93 12.75 -7.83 0.93
CA GLU A 93 12.00 -7.76 -0.32
C GLU A 93 11.12 -8.99 -0.51
N GLN A 94 11.65 -10.18 -0.22
CA GLN A 94 10.87 -11.43 -0.23
C GLN A 94 9.69 -11.39 0.75
N LEU A 95 9.88 -10.84 1.95
CA LEU A 95 8.79 -10.67 2.92
C LEU A 95 7.70 -9.71 2.40
N LEU A 96 8.09 -8.61 1.75
CA LEU A 96 7.14 -7.69 1.14
C LEU A 96 6.37 -8.36 0.00
N ILE A 97 7.08 -9.06 -0.91
CA ILE A 97 6.47 -9.81 -2.00
C ILE A 97 5.49 -10.85 -1.46
N ALA A 98 5.84 -11.59 -0.41
CA ALA A 98 4.94 -12.55 0.23
C ALA A 98 3.64 -11.89 0.74
N ALA A 99 3.75 -10.74 1.40
CA ALA A 99 2.57 -9.97 1.85
C ALA A 99 1.72 -9.45 0.66
N MET A 100 2.37 -9.03 -0.44
CA MET A 100 1.68 -8.61 -1.66
C MET A 100 0.93 -9.77 -2.32
N VAL A 101 1.54 -10.98 -2.37
CA VAL A 101 0.93 -12.20 -2.90
C VAL A 101 -0.28 -12.62 -2.06
N GLU A 102 -0.16 -12.60 -0.73
CA GLU A 102 -1.27 -12.89 0.18
C GLU A 102 -2.45 -11.93 -0.06
N GLU A 103 -2.17 -10.64 -0.18
CA GLU A 103 -3.19 -9.63 -0.42
C GLU A 103 -3.75 -9.68 -1.85
N LEU A 104 -2.96 -10.08 -2.86
CA LEU A 104 -3.44 -10.34 -4.22
C LEU A 104 -4.39 -11.53 -4.24
N LYS A 105 -4.06 -12.61 -3.56
CA LYS A 105 -4.94 -13.77 -3.38
C LYS A 105 -6.26 -13.34 -2.73
N ARG A 106 -6.23 -12.64 -1.60
CA ARG A 106 -7.44 -12.11 -0.94
C ARG A 106 -8.28 -11.24 -1.87
N ARG A 107 -7.67 -10.31 -2.61
CA ARG A 107 -8.39 -9.42 -3.55
C ARG A 107 -9.01 -10.16 -4.72
N SER A 108 -8.39 -11.24 -5.19
CA SER A 108 -8.90 -12.06 -6.29
C SER A 108 -10.24 -12.74 -5.97
N GLU A 109 -10.54 -13.00 -4.69
CA GLU A 109 -11.83 -13.54 -4.24
C GLU A 109 -13.01 -12.59 -4.53
N PHE A 110 -12.73 -11.30 -4.71
CA PHE A 110 -13.72 -10.25 -5.02
C PHE A 110 -13.69 -9.83 -6.50
N ARG A 111 -12.95 -10.53 -7.36
CA ARG A 111 -12.88 -10.21 -8.79
C ARG A 111 -14.22 -10.46 -9.47
N LEU A 112 -14.71 -9.47 -10.22
CA LEU A 112 -15.90 -9.61 -11.07
C LEU A 112 -15.50 -10.24 -12.42
N PRO A 113 -15.97 -11.45 -12.77
CA PRO A 113 -15.51 -12.16 -13.98
C PRO A 113 -15.86 -11.46 -15.31
N ASP A 114 -17.00 -10.77 -15.35
CA ASP A 114 -17.54 -10.15 -16.56
C ASP A 114 -17.04 -8.71 -16.79
N GLU A 115 -16.35 -8.13 -15.81
CA GLU A 115 -15.82 -6.78 -15.89
C GLU A 115 -14.42 -6.76 -16.50
N ARG A 116 -14.08 -5.65 -17.18
CA ARG A 116 -12.75 -5.49 -17.77
C ARG A 116 -11.68 -5.46 -16.69
N GLY A 117 -10.68 -6.32 -16.84
CA GLY A 117 -9.47 -6.35 -16.03
C GLY A 117 -8.33 -7.02 -16.80
N SER A 118 -7.10 -6.78 -16.38
CA SER A 118 -5.92 -7.44 -16.94
C SER A 118 -5.23 -8.27 -15.86
N ILE A 119 -4.85 -9.49 -16.22
CA ILE A 119 -3.88 -10.29 -15.47
C ILE A 119 -2.77 -10.60 -16.47
N SER A 120 -1.55 -10.27 -16.11
CA SER A 120 -0.37 -10.52 -16.92
C SER A 120 0.67 -11.19 -16.04
N ASP A 121 1.16 -12.33 -16.51
CA ASP A 121 2.30 -13.05 -15.95
C ASP A 121 3.33 -13.18 -17.07
N ALA A 122 4.59 -12.87 -16.76
CA ALA A 122 5.64 -12.75 -17.76
C ALA A 122 7.03 -12.95 -17.16
N GLU A 123 7.75 -13.95 -17.68
CA GLU A 123 9.19 -14.11 -17.51
C GLU A 123 9.81 -14.19 -18.91
N MET A 124 10.54 -13.15 -19.32
CA MET A 124 11.05 -13.02 -20.69
C MET A 124 12.30 -12.15 -20.77
N TRP A 125 12.92 -12.11 -21.95
CA TRP A 125 14.06 -11.25 -22.25
C TRP A 125 13.62 -10.07 -23.10
N VAL A 126 13.95 -8.87 -22.65
CA VAL A 126 13.74 -7.60 -23.37
C VAL A 126 15.03 -6.79 -23.37
N ASP A 127 15.16 -5.85 -24.31
CA ASP A 127 16.26 -4.88 -24.26
C ASP A 127 16.06 -3.85 -23.14
N ARG A 128 17.14 -3.11 -22.83
CA ARG A 128 17.15 -2.10 -21.76
C ARG A 128 16.14 -0.98 -22.00
N GLU A 129 15.98 -0.54 -23.24
CA GLU A 129 15.05 0.52 -23.60
C GLU A 129 13.60 0.10 -23.33
N THR A 130 13.23 -1.12 -23.72
CA THR A 130 11.92 -1.71 -23.46
C THR A 130 11.67 -1.88 -21.97
N TRP A 131 12.69 -2.31 -21.21
CA TRP A 131 12.59 -2.44 -19.76
C TRP A 131 12.33 -1.10 -19.05
N GLU A 132 13.10 -0.07 -19.40
CA GLU A 132 12.97 1.28 -18.82
C GLU A 132 11.59 1.89 -19.13
N LYS A 133 11.08 1.74 -20.36
CA LYS A 133 9.70 2.15 -20.73
C LYS A 133 8.64 1.41 -19.92
N ALA A 134 8.82 0.12 -19.68
CA ALA A 134 7.88 -0.67 -18.91
C ALA A 134 7.81 -0.22 -17.43
N LEU A 135 8.96 0.13 -16.83
CA LEU A 135 9.01 0.72 -15.49
C LEU A 135 8.34 2.10 -15.42
N GLU A 136 8.51 2.92 -16.45
CA GLU A 136 7.83 4.22 -16.56
C GLU A 136 6.30 4.05 -16.60
N HIS A 137 5.78 3.17 -17.45
CA HIS A 137 4.34 2.89 -17.51
C HIS A 137 3.78 2.32 -16.19
N ALA A 138 4.54 1.48 -15.49
CA ALA A 138 4.15 0.99 -14.18
C ALA A 138 4.02 2.12 -13.15
N ARG A 139 4.94 3.09 -13.21
CA ARG A 139 4.88 4.30 -12.36
C ARG A 139 3.67 5.17 -12.73
N GLU A 140 3.46 5.46 -14.01
CA GLU A 140 2.32 6.26 -14.50
C GLU A 140 0.98 5.63 -14.08
N LEU A 141 0.85 4.31 -14.18
CA LEU A 141 -0.31 3.57 -13.70
C LEU A 141 -0.52 3.77 -12.20
N SER A 142 0.55 3.66 -11.40
CA SER A 142 0.50 3.85 -9.95
C SER A 142 0.06 5.28 -9.59
N ASP A 143 0.68 6.29 -10.21
CA ASP A 143 0.39 7.71 -9.98
C ASP A 143 -1.06 8.07 -10.36
N LEU A 144 -1.56 7.53 -11.47
CA LEU A 144 -2.95 7.67 -11.89
C LEU A 144 -3.91 7.15 -10.82
N LEU A 145 -3.70 5.92 -10.33
CA LEU A 145 -4.58 5.29 -9.35
C LEU A 145 -4.53 6.00 -7.99
N HIS A 146 -3.33 6.35 -7.52
CA HIS A 146 -3.13 7.04 -6.25
C HIS A 146 -3.73 8.45 -6.26
N SER A 147 -3.49 9.25 -7.31
CA SER A 147 -4.04 10.61 -7.41
C SER A 147 -5.56 10.64 -7.62
N ALA A 148 -6.12 9.62 -8.26
CA ALA A 148 -7.56 9.48 -8.46
C ALA A 148 -8.30 8.88 -7.25
N ALA A 149 -7.59 8.36 -6.24
CA ALA A 149 -8.18 7.68 -5.10
C ALA A 149 -9.21 8.56 -4.37
N LYS A 150 -10.36 7.96 -4.04
CA LYS A 150 -11.47 8.62 -3.32
C LYS A 150 -11.79 7.87 -2.02
N PRO A 151 -12.50 8.50 -1.07
CA PRO A 151 -12.98 7.81 0.11
C PRO A 151 -13.80 6.55 -0.24
N PRO A 152 -13.75 5.48 0.56
CA PRO A 152 -14.55 4.28 0.34
C PRO A 152 -16.04 4.59 0.20
N ARG A 153 -16.72 3.86 -0.70
CA ARG A 153 -18.16 4.01 -0.99
C ARG A 153 -18.58 5.39 -1.53
N THR A 154 -17.64 6.18 -2.05
CA THR A 154 -17.97 7.40 -2.78
C THR A 154 -18.85 7.06 -3.99
N ARG A 155 -19.99 7.76 -4.16
CA ARG A 155 -20.92 7.51 -5.26
C ARG A 155 -20.22 7.66 -6.61
N GLY A 156 -20.44 6.72 -7.51
CA GLY A 156 -19.85 6.72 -8.86
C GLY A 156 -18.40 6.23 -8.92
N THR A 157 -17.86 5.74 -7.80
CA THR A 157 -16.54 5.07 -7.80
C THR A 157 -16.70 3.56 -7.80
N ILE A 158 -15.72 2.88 -8.38
CA ILE A 158 -15.61 1.42 -8.37
C ILE A 158 -14.43 1.00 -7.48
N PRO A 159 -14.56 -0.05 -6.65
CA PRO A 159 -13.43 -0.61 -5.93
C PRO A 159 -12.54 -1.38 -6.92
N VAL A 160 -11.25 -1.05 -6.95
CA VAL A 160 -10.28 -1.69 -7.84
C VAL A 160 -9.11 -2.26 -7.05
N SER A 161 -8.48 -3.28 -7.61
CA SER A 161 -7.22 -3.83 -7.14
C SER A 161 -6.18 -3.72 -8.24
N ALA A 162 -5.04 -3.12 -7.92
CA ALA A 162 -3.85 -3.16 -8.76
C ALA A 162 -2.66 -3.60 -7.89
N THR A 163 -1.83 -4.48 -8.43
CA THR A 163 -0.56 -4.90 -7.83
C THR A 163 0.40 -5.08 -8.99
N VAL A 164 1.52 -4.36 -8.97
CA VAL A 164 2.57 -4.48 -9.96
C VAL A 164 3.87 -4.72 -9.20
N ALA A 165 4.57 -5.80 -9.55
CA ALA A 165 5.93 -6.08 -9.09
C ALA A 165 6.75 -6.41 -10.33
N MET A 166 7.81 -5.65 -10.57
CA MET A 166 8.67 -5.76 -11.76
C MET A 166 10.11 -5.60 -11.28
N PHE A 167 10.96 -6.58 -11.58
CA PHE A 167 12.37 -6.58 -11.18
C PHE A 167 13.24 -7.27 -12.23
N GLU A 168 14.49 -6.84 -12.34
CA GLU A 168 15.50 -7.57 -13.11
C GLU A 168 15.86 -8.88 -12.39
N MET A 169 15.95 -9.99 -13.12
CA MET A 169 16.34 -11.28 -12.57
C MET A 169 17.82 -11.57 -12.84
N ARG A 170 18.53 -12.07 -11.81
CA ARG A 170 19.80 -12.76 -12.03
C ARG A 170 19.52 -14.19 -12.45
N ARG A 171 20.29 -14.73 -13.39
CA ARG A 171 20.19 -16.15 -13.75
C ARG A 171 20.57 -17.03 -12.54
N PRO A 172 19.94 -18.21 -12.38
CA PRO A 172 20.46 -19.25 -11.50
C PRO A 172 21.86 -19.71 -11.91
#